data_AF-A0A353IPU8-F1
#
_entry.id   AF-A0A353IPU8-F1
#
_cell.length_a   1.000
_cell.length_b   1.000
_cell.length_c   1.000
_cell.angle_alpha   90.00
_cell.angle_beta   90.00
_cell.angle_gamma   90.00
#
_symmetry.space_group_name_H-M   'P 1'
#
loop_
_entity.id
_entity.type
_entity.pdbx_description
1 polymer ?
#
loop_
_entity_poly.entity_id
_entity_poly.type
_entity_poly.pdbx_seq_one_letter_code
_entity_poly.pdbx_strand_id
1 'polypeptide(L)'
;MGRNLPMKVDEKTTWLTVSNDGPVLISTFRMDLTRVDVLDLKSKMERSAIENTCRRTQHGKELLDAGGIVRQVFQDQTGQHAFTIDVDSASCQ
;
A
#
# COMPACT_ATOMS: atom_id res chain seq x y z
N MET A 1 10.06 -8.51 -14.51
CA MET A 1 11.23 -7.74 -14.06
C MET A 1 10.94 -7.24 -12.65
N GLY A 2 11.54 -7.85 -11.63
CA GLY A 2 11.34 -7.45 -10.23
C GLY A 2 11.95 -6.08 -9.99
N ARG A 3 11.18 -5.14 -9.44
CA ARG A 3 11.73 -3.87 -8.95
C ARG A 3 12.67 -4.21 -7.78
N ASN A 4 13.88 -3.67 -7.79
CA ASN A 4 14.85 -3.86 -6.71
C ASN A 4 14.30 -3.25 -5.43
N LEU A 5 13.78 -4.09 -4.53
CA LEU A 5 13.36 -3.71 -3.20
C LEU A 5 14.51 -3.98 -2.20
N PRO A 6 14.69 -3.15 -1.17
CA PRO A 6 13.89 -1.97 -0.83
C PRO A 6 14.14 -0.77 -1.77
N MET A 7 13.12 0.04 -2.02
CA MET A 7 13.14 1.19 -2.93
C MET A 7 12.53 2.43 -2.28
N LYS A 8 13.18 3.58 -2.42
CA LYS A 8 12.60 4.87 -1.99
C LYS A 8 11.47 5.28 -2.95
N VAL A 9 10.30 5.57 -2.38
CA VAL A 9 9.14 6.11 -3.12
C VAL A 9 9.21 7.63 -3.11
N ASP A 10 9.55 8.20 -1.96
CA ASP A 10 9.77 9.63 -1.73
C ASP A 10 10.82 9.82 -0.61
N GLU A 11 10.98 11.05 -0.12
CA GLU A 11 11.96 11.38 0.94
C GLU A 11 11.68 10.71 2.29
N LYS A 12 10.42 10.33 2.55
CA LYS A 12 9.93 9.81 3.84
C LYS A 12 9.46 8.37 3.76
N THR A 13 9.21 7.84 2.57
CA THR A 13 8.59 6.54 2.32
C THR A 13 9.54 5.61 1.58
N THR A 14 9.80 4.45 2.15
CA THR A 14 10.54 3.35 1.51
C THR A 14 9.64 2.14 1.35
N TRP A 15 9.52 1.63 0.13
CA TRP A 15 8.89 0.35 -0.15
C TRP A 15 9.85 -0.78 0.19
N LEU A 16 9.48 -1.63 1.15
CA LEU A 16 10.33 -2.70 1.66
C LEU A 16 10.14 -4.01 0.90
N THR A 17 8.90 -4.48 0.79
CA THR A 17 8.59 -5.82 0.26
C THR A 17 7.28 -5.83 -0.50
N VAL A 18 7.16 -6.83 -1.37
CA VAL A 18 5.90 -7.26 -1.97
C VAL A 18 5.81 -8.77 -1.77
N SER A 19 4.71 -9.25 -1.21
CA SER A 19 4.44 -10.65 -0.95
C SER A 19 2.99 -10.98 -1.25
N ASN A 20 2.70 -12.25 -1.51
CA ASN A 20 1.33 -12.75 -1.66
C ASN A 20 0.98 -13.67 -0.50
N ASP A 21 -0.24 -13.52 0.02
CA ASP A 21 -0.86 -14.45 0.97
C ASP A 21 -2.27 -14.80 0.46
N GLY A 22 -2.38 -15.96 -0.19
CA GLY A 22 -3.62 -16.36 -0.88
C GLY A 22 -4.07 -15.30 -1.90
N PRO A 23 -5.31 -14.76 -1.78
CA PRO A 23 -5.82 -13.73 -2.68
C PRO A 23 -5.33 -12.31 -2.34
N VAL A 24 -4.44 -12.15 -1.36
CA VAL A 24 -3.99 -10.85 -0.86
C VAL A 24 -2.59 -10.53 -1.37
N LEU A 25 -2.45 -9.45 -2.14
CA LEU A 25 -1.17 -8.85 -2.52
C LEU A 25 -0.78 -7.84 -1.44
N ILE A 26 0.27 -8.13 -0.69
CA ILE A 26 0.75 -7.34 0.45
C ILE A 26 1.98 -6.53 0.03
N SER A 27 1.89 -5.21 0.13
CA SER A 27 3.02 -4.29 -0.03
C SER A 27 3.36 -3.63 1.30
N THR A 28 4.59 -3.80 1.78
CA THR A 28 5.03 -3.21 3.06
C THR A 28 5.87 -1.97 2.82
N PHE A 29 5.53 -0.88 3.50
CA PHE A 29 6.21 0.41 3.44
C PHE A 29 6.73 0.81 4.82
N ARG A 30 7.89 1.45 4.84
CA ARG A 30 8.44 2.14 6.00
C ARG A 30 8.32 3.65 5.81
N MET A 31 7.79 4.35 6.81
CA MET A 31 7.59 5.79 6.79
C MET A 31 8.18 6.49 8.01
N ASP A 32 8.68 7.71 7.82
CA ASP A 32 8.97 8.62 8.94
C ASP A 32 7.68 9.32 9.41
N LEU A 33 7.18 8.90 10.56
CA LEU A 33 5.93 9.36 11.17
C LEU A 33 6.15 10.38 12.31
N THR A 34 7.38 10.77 12.61
CA THR A 34 7.73 11.57 13.81
C THR A 34 7.06 12.95 13.88
N ARG A 35 6.52 13.47 12.78
CA ARG A 35 5.89 14.80 12.70
C ARG A 35 4.57 14.80 11.93
N VAL A 36 3.95 13.65 11.75
CA VAL A 36 2.78 13.51 10.88
C VAL A 36 1.56 13.09 11.69
N ASP A 37 0.44 13.78 11.49
CA ASP A 37 -0.86 13.30 11.96
C ASP A 37 -1.21 12.03 11.18
N VAL A 38 -1.15 10.89 11.88
CA VAL A 38 -1.34 9.56 11.31
C VAL A 38 -2.73 9.41 10.68
N LEU A 39 -3.76 10.11 11.19
CA LEU A 39 -5.13 10.01 10.68
C LEU A 39 -5.30 10.74 9.34
N ASP A 40 -4.78 11.97 9.23
CA ASP A 40 -4.78 12.71 7.96
C ASP A 40 -3.92 12.00 6.91
N LEU A 41 -2.76 11.47 7.33
CA LEU A 41 -1.89 10.70 6.45
C LEU A 41 -2.57 9.44 5.94
N LYS A 42 -3.19 8.65 6.81
CA LYS A 42 -3.94 7.44 6.42
C LYS A 42 -4.99 7.79 5.39
N SER A 43 -5.81 8.82 5.63
CA SER A 43 -6.89 9.23 4.73
C SER A 43 -6.38 9.69 3.36
N LYS A 44 -5.22 10.36 3.30
CA LYS A 44 -4.56 10.72 2.04
C LYS A 44 -4.02 9.49 1.31
N MET A 45 -3.40 8.57 2.06
CA MET A 45 -2.81 7.37 1.48
C MET A 45 -3.86 6.39 1.00
N GLU A 46 -4.97 6.26 1.70
CA GLU A 46 -6.10 5.43 1.31
C GLU A 46 -6.70 5.87 -0.03
N ARG A 47 -6.95 7.17 -0.19
CA ARG A 47 -7.39 7.73 -1.48
C ARG A 47 -6.38 7.46 -2.60
N SER A 48 -5.08 7.62 -2.33
CA SER A 48 -4.04 7.34 -3.31
C SER A 48 -3.94 5.85 -3.66
N ALA A 49 -4.10 4.96 -2.68
CA ALA A 49 -4.09 3.51 -2.87
C ALA A 49 -5.26 3.07 -3.75
N ILE A 50 -6.46 3.59 -3.48
CA ILE A 50 -7.67 3.35 -4.28
C ILE A 50 -7.45 3.86 -5.70
N GLU A 51 -7.00 5.12 -5.89
CA GLU A 51 -6.77 5.66 -7.24
C GLU A 51 -5.75 4.82 -8.04
N ASN A 52 -4.62 4.47 -7.42
CA ASN A 52 -3.57 3.72 -8.08
C ASN A 52 -4.01 2.29 -8.44
N THR A 53 -4.74 1.63 -7.54
CA THR A 53 -5.18 0.24 -7.72
C THR A 53 -6.34 0.16 -8.71
N CYS A 54 -7.37 0.99 -8.54
CA CYS A 54 -8.58 0.94 -9.34
C CYS A 54 -8.40 1.55 -10.74
N ARG A 55 -7.59 2.61 -10.89
CA ARG A 55 -7.54 3.40 -12.13
C ARG A 55 -6.21 3.35 -12.88
N ARG A 56 -5.08 3.13 -12.21
CA ARG A 56 -3.75 3.31 -12.83
C ARG A 56 -2.99 2.03 -13.12
N THR A 57 -3.38 0.89 -12.52
CA THR A 57 -2.65 -0.36 -12.72
C THR A 57 -3.58 -1.46 -13.25
N GLN A 58 -3.26 -1.96 -14.44
CA GLN A 58 -3.99 -3.09 -15.03
C GLN A 58 -3.92 -4.32 -14.12
N HIS A 59 -2.76 -4.57 -13.51
CA HIS A 59 -2.58 -5.69 -12.58
C HIS A 59 -3.41 -5.55 -11.29
N GLY A 60 -3.54 -4.32 -10.76
CA GLY A 60 -4.41 -4.07 -9.61
C GLY A 60 -5.86 -4.38 -9.94
N LYS A 61 -6.34 -3.90 -11.08
CA LYS A 61 -7.69 -4.20 -11.56
C LYS A 61 -7.93 -5.70 -11.77
N GLU A 62 -7.01 -6.40 -12.43
CA GLU A 62 -7.12 -7.86 -12.65
C GLU A 62 -7.17 -8.65 -11.33
N LEU A 63 -6.38 -8.23 -10.33
CA LEU A 63 -6.42 -8.83 -9.00
C LEU A 63 -7.78 -8.60 -8.32
N LEU A 64 -8.30 -7.37 -8.39
CA LEU A 64 -9.59 -7.04 -7.78
C LEU A 64 -10.78 -7.72 -8.49
N ASP A 65 -10.75 -7.79 -9.83
CA ASP A 65 -11.76 -8.48 -10.65
C ASP A 65 -11.80 -9.99 -10.34
N ALA A 66 -10.69 -10.57 -9.89
CA ALA A 66 -10.59 -11.96 -9.43
C ALA A 66 -11.00 -12.17 -7.96
N GLY A 67 -11.48 -11.13 -7.27
CA GLY A 67 -11.84 -11.16 -5.85
C GLY A 67 -10.63 -11.06 -4.90
N GLY A 68 -9.48 -10.62 -5.39
CA GLY A 68 -8.29 -10.37 -4.60
C GLY A 68 -8.33 -9.04 -3.84
N ILE A 69 -7.36 -8.87 -2.95
CA ILE A 69 -7.21 -7.68 -2.10
C ILE A 69 -5.80 -7.13 -2.26
N VAL A 70 -5.67 -5.81 -2.46
CA VAL A 70 -4.38 -5.11 -2.35
C VAL A 70 -4.25 -4.54 -0.95
N ARG A 71 -3.33 -5.08 -0.17
CA ARG A 71 -3.02 -4.65 1.19
C ARG A 71 -1.73 -3.85 1.23
N GLN A 72 -1.79 -2.64 1.75
CA GLN A 72 -0.64 -1.79 2.00
C GLN A 72 -0.42 -1.67 3.51
N VAL A 73 0.72 -2.18 3.98
CA VAL A 73 1.10 -2.17 5.40
C VAL A 73 2.14 -1.09 5.62
N PHE A 74 1.87 -0.16 6.52
CA PHE A 74 2.77 0.94 6.86
C PHE A 74 3.38 0.71 8.24
N GLN A 75 4.70 0.78 8.29
CA GLN A 75 5.50 0.69 9.50
C GLN A 75 6.27 1.99 9.72
N ASP A 76 6.57 2.32 10.96
CA ASP A 76 7.45 3.43 11.30
C ASP A 76 8.94 3.07 11.11
N GLN A 77 9.83 4.01 11.43
CA GLN A 77 11.29 3.81 11.31
C GLN A 77 11.83 2.70 12.24
N THR A 78 11.11 2.35 13.31
CA THR A 78 11.47 1.27 14.24
C THR A 78 10.97 -0.09 13.76
N GLY A 79 10.16 -0.13 12.69
CA GLY A 79 9.49 -1.33 12.20
C GLY A 79 8.17 -1.61 12.92
N GLN A 80 7.72 -0.72 13.81
CA GLN A 80 6.44 -0.84 14.46
C GLN A 80 5.32 -0.58 13.44
N HIS A 81 4.27 -1.40 13.48
CA HIS A 81 3.08 -1.19 12.65
C HIS A 81 2.42 0.15 13.00
N ALA A 82 2.09 0.93 11.97
CA ALA A 82 1.39 2.19 12.10
C ALA A 82 -0.06 2.06 11.66
N PHE A 83 -0.29 1.64 10.42
CA PHE A 83 -1.64 1.40 9.87
C PHE A 83 -1.60 0.50 8.64
N THR A 84 -2.77 -0.03 8.28
CA THR A 84 -2.97 -0.83 7.07
C THR A 84 -4.10 -0.22 6.24
N ILE A 85 -3.94 -0.28 4.92
CA ILE A 85 -4.96 0.09 3.93
C ILE A 85 -5.24 -1.15 3.08
N ASP A 86 -6.49 -1.57 3.03
CA ASP A 86 -6.95 -2.65 2.16
C ASP A 86 -7.82 -2.05 1.05
N VAL A 87 -7.52 -2.42 -0.18
CA VAL A 87 -8.30 -2.06 -1.37
C VAL A 87 -8.84 -3.34 -1.97
N ASP A 88 -10.15 -3.43 -2.06
CA ASP A 88 -10.91 -4.51 -2.69
C ASP A 88 -11.77 -3.97 -3.84
N SER A 89 -12.56 -4.84 -4.48
CA SER A 89 -13.47 -4.43 -5.55
C SER A 89 -14.54 -3.43 -5.10
N ALA A 90 -14.98 -3.49 -3.84
CA ALA A 90 -15.98 -2.57 -3.28
C ALA A 90 -15.40 -1.16 -3.10
N SER A 91 -14.10 -1.07 -2.80
CA SER A 91 -13.36 0.19 -2.68
C SER A 91 -13.27 1.00 -3.97
N CYS A 92 -13.55 0.37 -5.13
CA CYS A 92 -13.49 0.98 -6.45
C CYS A 92 -14.86 1.45 -7.01
N GLN A 93 -15.95 1.33 -6.24
CA GLN A 93 -17.31 1.67 -6.66
C GLN A 93 -17.61 3.18 -6.60
#